data_AF-A0A6A4DM16-F1
#
_entry.id   AF-A0A6A4DM16-F1
#
_cell.length_a   1.000
_cell.length_b   1.000
_cell.length_c   1.000
_cell.angle_alpha   90.00
_cell.angle_beta   90.00
_cell.angle_gamma   90.00
#
_symmetry.space_group_name_H-M   'P 1'
#
loop_
_entity.id
_entity.type
_entity.pdbx_description
1 polymer ?
#
loop_
_entity_poly.entity_id
_entity_poly.type
_entity_poly.pdbx_seq_one_letter_code
_entity_poly.pdbx_strand_id
1 'polypeptide(L)'
;MPNRDRLDVVHARRGLPTLDRNTLVTDVDELLKSEENLIHAAYGVDIYAVDNNDEDGHAEDTLAPPVRCSRISTGPAMSSTYSRILSVRDLIHVQQAGQPLLELMRATNREAFSRWCTLNRTRLNIPTTRKRKSLIDELYGWLIVNHLAARHLFAFIPYPELEAKSWPVEHLVTWGVAEVFVEQTQFLVRIMQDASQPQAVREYCQQWYKACTVPDLNRTTAYMLAQAPARWARLEQWTSVAGGRAAPADLQDQEWCILHVLPYTVAGWTATPMARAPRGARAV
;
A
#
# COMPACT_ATOMS: atom_id res chain seq x y z
N MET A 1 -32.27 -0.26 32.45
CA MET A 1 -32.16 -1.51 31.69
C MET A 1 -30.93 -1.43 30.79
N PRO A 2 -29.93 -2.31 30.95
CA PRO A 2 -28.84 -2.43 30.00
C PRO A 2 -29.38 -2.62 28.57
N ASN A 3 -28.69 -2.08 27.57
CA ASN A 3 -29.13 -2.10 26.17
C ASN A 3 -29.37 -3.51 25.60
N ARG A 4 -28.82 -4.56 26.22
CA ARG A 4 -28.93 -5.94 25.74
C ARG A 4 -30.24 -6.62 26.11
N ASP A 5 -30.74 -6.42 27.33
CA ASP A 5 -32.06 -6.93 27.74
C ASP A 5 -33.17 -6.39 26.82
N ARG A 6 -32.98 -5.16 26.32
CA ARG A 6 -33.88 -4.54 25.34
C ARG A 6 -33.79 -5.23 23.97
N LEU A 7 -32.60 -5.68 23.57
CA LEU A 7 -32.38 -6.36 22.30
C LEU A 7 -32.97 -7.77 22.31
N ASP A 8 -32.81 -8.50 23.42
CA ASP A 8 -33.35 -9.85 23.57
C ASP A 8 -34.89 -9.84 23.60
N VAL A 9 -35.49 -8.81 24.23
CA VAL A 9 -36.95 -8.57 24.17
C VAL A 9 -37.41 -8.28 22.74
N VAL A 10 -36.62 -7.56 21.94
CA VAL A 10 -36.94 -7.29 20.52
C VAL A 10 -36.83 -8.56 19.68
N HIS A 11 -35.81 -9.40 19.89
CA HIS A 11 -35.66 -10.69 19.21
C HIS A 11 -36.83 -11.63 19.51
N ALA A 12 -37.19 -11.78 20.80
CA ALA A 12 -38.31 -12.60 21.22
C ALA A 12 -39.64 -12.14 20.57
N ARG A 13 -39.89 -10.83 20.50
CA ARG A 13 -41.09 -10.27 19.85
C ARG A 13 -41.11 -10.43 18.33
N ARG A 14 -39.95 -10.61 17.70
CA ARG A 14 -39.82 -10.83 16.26
C ARG A 14 -39.72 -12.31 15.88
N GLY A 15 -39.81 -13.22 16.87
CA GLY A 15 -39.62 -14.66 16.65
C GLY A 15 -38.20 -15.01 16.20
N LEU A 16 -37.22 -14.13 16.46
CA LEU A 16 -35.83 -14.36 16.13
C LEU A 16 -35.13 -15.06 17.30
N PRO A 17 -34.23 -16.02 17.05
CA PRO A 17 -33.44 -16.64 18.10
C PRO A 17 -32.66 -15.57 18.87
N THR A 18 -32.73 -15.63 20.20
CA THR A 18 -31.83 -14.87 21.09
C THR A 18 -30.45 -15.49 21.04
N LEU A 19 -29.42 -14.68 20.78
CA LEU A 19 -28.03 -15.14 20.77
C LEU A 19 -27.63 -15.66 22.15
N ASP A 20 -26.98 -16.83 22.18
CA ASP A 20 -26.58 -17.50 23.40
C ASP A 20 -25.45 -16.73 24.12
N ARG A 21 -25.64 -16.50 25.41
CA ARG A 21 -24.77 -15.72 26.31
C ARG A 21 -23.34 -16.28 26.36
N ASN A 22 -23.19 -17.57 26.07
CA ASN A 22 -21.93 -18.33 26.12
C ASN A 22 -21.24 -18.48 24.75
N THR A 23 -21.81 -17.96 23.66
CA THR A 23 -21.20 -18.04 22.31
C THR A 23 -20.45 -16.78 21.88
N LEU A 24 -20.35 -15.80 22.78
CA LEU A 24 -19.39 -14.72 22.62
C LEU A 24 -18.02 -15.33 22.92
N VAL A 25 -17.25 -15.61 21.87
CA VAL A 25 -15.84 -16.00 21.97
C VAL A 25 -15.19 -15.09 22.99
N THR A 26 -14.77 -15.68 24.12
CA THR A 26 -14.34 -14.95 25.32
C THR A 26 -13.09 -14.11 25.06
N ASP A 27 -12.41 -14.39 23.95
CA ASP A 27 -11.26 -13.65 23.47
C ASP A 27 -11.44 -13.28 21.99
N VAL A 28 -12.25 -12.24 21.77
CA VAL A 28 -12.43 -11.63 20.44
C VAL A 28 -11.09 -11.17 19.88
N ASP A 29 -10.13 -10.78 20.73
CA ASP A 29 -8.81 -10.34 20.29
C ASP A 29 -7.94 -11.50 19.80
N GLU A 30 -7.97 -12.66 20.46
CA GLU A 30 -7.33 -13.89 19.96
C GLU A 30 -7.99 -14.40 18.69
N LEU A 31 -9.32 -14.36 18.59
CA LEU A 31 -10.02 -14.73 17.35
C LEU A 31 -9.62 -13.79 16.21
N LEU A 32 -9.66 -12.47 16.45
CA LEU A 32 -9.25 -11.47 15.46
C LEU A 32 -7.79 -11.67 15.04
N LYS A 33 -6.88 -11.98 15.97
CA LYS A 33 -5.49 -12.32 15.65
C LYS A 33 -5.39 -13.59 14.82
N SER A 34 -6.17 -14.63 15.13
CA SER A 34 -6.15 -15.88 14.35
C SER A 34 -6.68 -15.68 12.93
N GLU A 35 -7.79 -14.94 12.77
CA GLU A 35 -8.35 -14.59 11.46
C GLU A 35 -7.39 -13.69 10.67
N GLU A 36 -6.77 -12.72 11.35
CA GLU A 36 -5.74 -11.86 10.78
C GLU A 36 -4.53 -12.67 10.31
N ASN A 37 -4.06 -13.65 11.10
CA ASN A 37 -2.98 -14.56 10.70
C ASN A 37 -3.38 -15.47 9.52
N LEU A 38 -4.63 -15.93 9.45
CA LEU A 38 -5.13 -16.71 8.31
C LEU A 38 -5.17 -15.85 7.03
N ILE A 39 -5.60 -14.60 7.16
CA ILE A 39 -5.57 -13.60 6.10
C ILE A 39 -4.13 -13.35 5.66
N HIS A 40 -3.19 -13.19 6.59
CA HIS A 40 -1.76 -13.01 6.29
C HIS A 40 -1.15 -14.21 5.57
N ALA A 41 -1.45 -15.42 6.04
CA ALA A 41 -1.01 -16.65 5.38
C ALA A 41 -1.58 -16.77 3.96
N ALA A 42 -2.85 -16.40 3.76
CA ALA A 42 -3.47 -16.36 2.43
C ALA A 42 -2.84 -15.29 1.50
N TYR A 43 -2.28 -14.22 2.07
CA TYR A 43 -1.56 -13.18 1.33
C TYR A 43 -0.08 -13.50 1.05
N GLY A 44 0.44 -14.66 1.49
CA GLY A 44 1.86 -14.98 1.33
C GLY A 44 2.77 -14.15 2.23
N VAL A 45 2.26 -13.72 3.40
CA VAL A 45 3.07 -13.13 4.45
C VAL A 45 3.80 -14.27 5.17
N ASP A 46 5.10 -14.41 4.87
CA ASP A 46 5.97 -15.45 5.41
C ASP A 46 7.05 -14.89 6.34
N ILE A 47 8.00 -15.73 6.75
CA ILE A 47 9.14 -15.33 7.59
C ILE A 47 10.02 -14.25 6.95
N TYR A 48 10.04 -14.15 5.61
CA TYR A 48 10.73 -13.09 4.86
C TYR A 48 9.85 -11.87 4.60
N ALA A 49 8.58 -11.97 4.95
CA ALA A 49 7.74 -10.83 5.17
C ALA A 49 7.89 -10.32 6.61
N VAL A 50 8.92 -10.68 7.40
CA VAL A 50 9.21 -9.99 8.66
C VAL A 50 10.50 -9.21 8.49
N ASP A 51 10.41 -7.89 8.51
CA ASP A 51 11.52 -6.96 8.53
C ASP A 51 12.17 -7.17 9.90
N ASN A 52 13.23 -7.97 9.90
CA ASN A 52 14.26 -7.93 10.93
C ASN A 52 15.08 -6.62 10.80
N ASN A 53 14.40 -5.48 10.72
CA ASN A 53 15.01 -4.18 10.90
C ASN A 53 14.86 -3.75 12.36
N ASP A 54 15.21 -4.65 13.28
CA ASP A 54 15.87 -4.24 14.50
C ASP A 54 17.36 -4.41 14.19
N GLU A 55 18.00 -3.29 13.81
CA GLU A 55 19.45 -3.19 13.57
C GLU A 55 19.99 -3.85 12.29
N ASP A 56 19.92 -3.18 11.13
CA ASP A 56 21.01 -3.34 10.16
C ASP A 56 21.26 -2.11 9.27
N GLY A 57 22.51 -1.64 9.34
CA GLY A 57 23.03 -0.40 8.77
C GLY A 57 23.33 -0.46 7.28
N HIS A 58 22.33 -0.78 6.46
CA HIS A 58 22.39 -0.53 5.02
C HIS A 58 21.53 0.68 4.67
N ALA A 59 22.14 1.85 4.85
CA ALA A 59 21.64 3.14 4.39
C ALA A 59 21.60 3.16 2.85
N GLU A 60 20.57 2.55 2.26
CA GLU A 60 19.92 3.23 1.15
C GLU A 60 19.25 4.46 1.76
N ASP A 61 19.49 5.61 1.14
CA ASP A 61 19.09 6.96 1.54
C ASP A 61 17.55 7.08 1.64
N THR A 62 16.98 6.37 2.62
CA THR A 62 15.55 6.18 2.78
C THR A 62 15.03 7.49 3.31
N LEU A 63 14.58 8.32 2.39
CA LEU A 63 13.98 9.62 2.67
C LEU A 63 13.02 9.47 3.84
N ALA A 64 13.40 10.01 5.01
CA ALA A 64 12.57 9.92 6.20
C ALA A 64 11.13 10.31 5.85
N PRO A 65 10.13 9.50 6.25
CA PRO A 65 8.76 9.72 5.82
C PRO A 65 8.30 11.10 6.28
N PRO A 66 7.65 11.87 5.39
CA PRO A 66 7.20 13.20 5.76
C PRO A 66 6.08 13.15 6.78
N VAL A 67 5.98 14.21 7.58
CA VAL A 67 4.78 14.47 8.37
C VAL A 67 3.65 14.88 7.41
N ARG A 68 2.56 14.11 7.44
CA ARG A 68 1.36 14.38 6.64
C ARG A 68 0.75 15.73 7.02
N CYS A 69 0.35 16.51 6.03
CA CYS A 69 -0.42 17.73 6.24
C CYS A 69 -1.77 17.41 6.89
N SER A 70 -2.17 18.24 7.85
CA SER A 70 -3.47 18.11 8.52
C SER A 70 -4.62 18.27 7.53
N ARG A 71 -5.68 17.48 7.75
CA ARG A 71 -6.96 17.67 7.05
C ARG A 71 -7.66 18.93 7.58
N ILE A 72 -8.41 19.62 6.72
CA ILE A 72 -9.14 20.85 7.06
C ILE A 72 -10.15 20.63 8.19
N SER A 73 -10.77 19.44 8.26
CA SER A 73 -11.69 19.09 9.35
C SER A 73 -11.69 17.58 9.58
N THR A 74 -11.70 17.18 10.85
CA THR A 74 -11.76 15.80 11.32
C THR A 74 -13.01 15.63 12.16
N GLY A 75 -14.04 14.98 11.61
CA GLY A 75 -15.29 14.72 12.32
C GLY A 75 -16.18 13.70 11.60
N PRO A 76 -17.14 13.05 12.28
CA PRO A 76 -17.91 11.93 11.71
C PRO A 76 -18.67 12.29 10.43
N ALA A 77 -19.27 13.48 10.39
CA ALA A 77 -20.00 13.96 9.20
C ALA A 77 -19.06 14.18 7.99
N MET A 78 -17.85 14.69 8.26
CA MET A 78 -16.82 14.90 7.24
C MET A 78 -16.27 13.56 6.73
N SER A 79 -16.00 12.62 7.64
CA SER A 79 -15.55 11.27 7.28
C SER A 79 -16.60 10.52 6.46
N SER A 80 -17.88 10.58 6.86
CA SER A 80 -18.98 9.95 6.11
C SER A 80 -19.13 10.54 4.71
N THR A 81 -19.04 11.86 4.59
CA THR A 81 -19.10 12.52 3.28
C THR A 81 -17.89 12.20 2.42
N TYR A 82 -16.68 12.15 3.02
CA TYR A 82 -15.46 11.76 2.33
C TYR A 82 -15.54 10.33 1.79
N SER A 83 -15.96 9.37 2.62
CA SER A 83 -16.18 7.99 2.20
C SER A 83 -17.20 7.93 1.06
N ARG A 84 -18.32 8.65 1.15
CA ARG A 84 -19.33 8.71 0.08
C ARG A 84 -18.75 9.24 -1.23
N ILE A 85 -17.91 10.29 -1.18
CA ILE A 85 -17.22 10.83 -2.36
C ILE A 85 -16.30 9.77 -2.98
N LEU A 86 -15.53 9.06 -2.16
CA LEU A 86 -14.63 8.00 -2.62
C LEU A 86 -15.37 6.78 -3.16
N SER A 87 -16.59 6.50 -2.71
CA SER A 87 -17.43 5.41 -3.23
C SER A 87 -17.99 5.65 -4.63
N VAL A 88 -18.08 6.90 -5.09
CA VAL A 88 -18.56 7.18 -6.46
C VAL A 88 -17.53 6.70 -7.48
N ARG A 89 -17.94 6.02 -8.55
CA ARG A 89 -17.00 5.50 -9.57
C ARG A 89 -16.15 6.61 -10.19
N ASP A 90 -16.78 7.71 -10.58
CA ASP A 90 -16.14 8.88 -11.17
C ASP A 90 -16.55 10.14 -10.40
N LEU A 91 -15.56 10.94 -10.03
CA LEU A 91 -15.72 12.16 -9.24
C LEU A 91 -16.61 13.21 -9.91
N ILE A 92 -16.83 13.13 -11.23
CA ILE A 92 -17.78 13.97 -11.96
C ILE A 92 -19.22 13.73 -11.51
N HIS A 93 -19.54 12.51 -11.04
CA HIS A 93 -20.89 12.12 -10.60
C HIS A 93 -21.14 12.36 -9.11
N VAL A 94 -20.25 13.06 -8.41
CA VAL A 94 -20.49 13.44 -7.01
C VAL A 94 -21.71 14.36 -6.95
N GLN A 95 -22.67 14.00 -6.10
CA GLN A 95 -23.90 14.77 -5.88
C GLN A 95 -23.59 16.24 -5.58
N GLN A 96 -24.46 17.16 -5.99
CA GLN A 96 -24.27 18.61 -5.81
C GLN A 96 -23.95 18.98 -4.34
N ALA A 97 -24.58 18.33 -3.37
CA ALA A 97 -24.31 18.56 -1.94
C ALA A 97 -22.87 18.20 -1.51
N GLY A 98 -22.19 17.31 -2.23
CA GLY A 98 -20.80 16.92 -1.97
C GLY A 98 -19.75 17.72 -2.74
N GLN A 99 -20.15 18.48 -3.77
CA GLN A 99 -19.24 19.25 -4.62
C GLN A 99 -18.43 20.30 -3.86
N PRO A 100 -19.01 21.13 -2.96
CA PRO A 100 -18.23 22.11 -2.19
C PRO A 100 -17.12 21.46 -1.38
N LEU A 101 -17.40 20.28 -0.81
CA LEU A 101 -16.41 19.56 -0.01
C LEU A 101 -15.32 18.93 -0.89
N LEU A 102 -15.69 18.36 -2.03
CA LEU A 102 -14.73 17.84 -3.01
C LEU A 102 -13.76 18.93 -3.48
N GLU A 103 -14.28 20.12 -3.80
CA GLU A 103 -13.45 21.27 -4.21
C GLU A 103 -12.50 21.73 -3.11
N LEU A 104 -12.99 21.78 -1.87
CA LEU A 104 -12.20 22.13 -0.69
C LEU A 104 -11.05 21.13 -0.47
N MET A 105 -11.33 19.82 -0.55
CA MET A 105 -10.31 18.77 -0.42
C MET A 105 -9.26 18.87 -1.53
N ARG A 106 -9.69 19.07 -2.78
CA ARG A 106 -8.78 19.30 -3.92
C ARG A 106 -7.93 20.56 -3.74
N ALA A 107 -8.51 21.64 -3.22
CA ALA A 107 -7.76 22.86 -2.89
C ALA A 107 -6.71 22.58 -1.81
N THR A 108 -7.06 21.80 -0.78
CA THR A 108 -6.12 21.41 0.30
C THR A 108 -4.94 20.60 -0.25
N ASN A 109 -5.20 19.60 -1.09
CA ASN A 109 -4.13 18.82 -1.72
C ASN A 109 -3.23 19.70 -2.58
N ARG A 110 -3.79 20.64 -3.35
CA ARG A 110 -3.00 21.58 -4.18
C ARG A 110 -2.10 22.49 -3.35
N GLU A 111 -2.60 22.99 -2.22
CA GLU A 111 -1.80 23.78 -1.29
C GLU A 111 -0.68 22.95 -0.66
N ALA A 112 -1.01 21.75 -0.17
CA ALA A 112 -0.03 20.82 0.38
C ALA A 112 1.03 20.44 -0.67
N PHE A 113 0.64 20.19 -1.91
CA PHE A 113 1.56 19.91 -3.01
C PHE A 113 2.51 21.09 -3.28
N SER A 114 2.00 22.31 -3.35
CA SER A 114 2.83 23.51 -3.56
C SER A 114 3.87 23.66 -2.44
N ARG A 115 3.46 23.38 -1.19
CA ARG A 115 4.34 23.35 -0.03
C ARG A 115 5.36 22.21 -0.13
N TRP A 116 4.94 21.02 -0.51
CA TRP A 116 5.81 19.85 -0.69
C TRP A 116 6.90 20.12 -1.71
N CYS A 117 6.54 20.67 -2.88
CA CYS A 117 7.50 21.08 -3.90
C CYS A 117 8.50 22.09 -3.33
N THR A 118 8.03 23.10 -2.59
CA THR A 118 8.92 24.13 -2.03
C THR A 118 9.91 23.56 -1.01
N LEU A 119 9.44 22.67 -0.13
CA LEU A 119 10.26 22.07 0.93
C LEU A 119 11.24 21.01 0.40
N ASN A 120 10.86 20.27 -0.63
CA ASN A 120 11.58 19.06 -1.05
C ASN A 120 12.21 19.15 -2.45
N ARG A 121 12.12 20.29 -3.15
CA ARG A 121 12.60 20.43 -4.54
C ARG A 121 14.05 20.00 -4.72
N THR A 122 14.96 20.51 -3.90
CA THR A 122 16.38 20.20 -3.99
C THR A 122 16.66 18.75 -3.59
N ARG A 123 16.03 18.28 -2.50
CA ARG A 123 16.26 16.94 -1.96
C ARG A 123 15.77 15.83 -2.89
N LEU A 124 14.63 16.02 -3.52
CA LEU A 124 13.99 15.03 -4.40
C LEU A 124 14.24 15.30 -5.89
N ASN A 125 15.02 16.32 -6.24
CA ASN A 125 15.24 16.76 -7.62
C ASN A 125 13.91 17.01 -8.39
N ILE A 126 12.96 17.68 -7.74
CA ILE A 126 11.62 17.93 -8.30
C ILE A 126 11.74 18.93 -9.47
N PRO A 127 11.22 18.60 -10.67
CA PRO A 127 11.23 19.51 -11.80
C PRO A 127 10.51 20.84 -11.51
N THR A 128 10.91 21.89 -12.22
CA THR A 128 10.21 23.17 -12.19
C THR A 128 8.91 23.08 -12.98
N THR A 129 7.80 23.49 -12.36
CA THR A 129 6.49 23.54 -13.02
C THR A 129 6.33 24.85 -13.79
N ARG A 130 5.66 24.82 -14.94
CA ARG A 130 5.58 25.97 -15.85
C ARG A 130 4.65 27.08 -15.36
N LYS A 131 3.69 26.77 -14.48
CA LYS A 131 2.65 27.71 -14.00
C LYS A 131 2.90 28.18 -12.58
N ARG A 132 2.40 29.40 -12.27
CA ARG A 132 2.34 29.97 -10.90
C ARG A 132 1.52 29.11 -9.92
N LYS A 133 0.59 28.29 -10.43
CA LYS A 133 -0.13 27.27 -9.67
C LYS A 133 0.35 25.91 -10.14
N SER A 134 1.29 25.31 -9.42
CA SER A 134 1.78 23.97 -9.69
C SER A 134 0.66 22.97 -9.49
N LEU A 135 0.28 22.27 -10.55
CA LEU A 135 -0.66 21.15 -10.48
C LEU A 135 0.14 19.84 -10.48
N ILE A 136 -0.38 18.82 -9.79
CA ILE A 136 0.29 17.52 -9.67
C ILE A 136 0.37 16.81 -11.04
N ASP A 137 -0.63 17.02 -11.90
CA ASP A 137 -0.72 16.45 -13.24
C ASP A 137 0.47 16.81 -14.15
N GLU A 138 1.02 18.03 -14.02
CA GLU A 138 2.24 18.45 -14.73
C GLU A 138 3.46 17.60 -14.36
N LEU A 139 3.45 16.96 -13.18
CA LEU A 139 4.54 16.11 -12.70
C LEU A 139 4.26 14.61 -12.87
N TYR A 140 3.11 14.19 -13.40
CA TYR A 140 2.81 12.76 -13.55
C TYR A 140 3.92 11.98 -14.26
N GLY A 141 4.37 12.46 -15.42
CA GLY A 141 5.44 11.81 -16.19
C GLY A 141 6.75 11.67 -15.41
N TRP A 142 7.03 12.58 -14.47
CA TRP A 142 8.21 12.48 -13.60
C TRP A 142 7.95 11.59 -12.37
N LEU A 143 6.77 11.70 -11.74
CA LEU A 143 6.41 10.95 -10.54
C LEU A 143 6.32 9.44 -10.80
N ILE A 144 5.78 9.02 -11.95
CA ILE A 144 5.72 7.58 -12.30
C ILE A 144 7.11 6.96 -12.49
N VAL A 145 8.09 7.77 -12.92
CA VAL A 145 9.50 7.34 -13.08
C VAL A 145 10.24 7.39 -11.74
N ASN A 146 9.82 8.26 -10.82
CA ASN A 146 10.44 8.48 -9.51
C ASN A 146 9.48 8.03 -8.39
N HIS A 147 9.23 6.72 -8.32
CA HIS A 147 8.28 6.12 -7.39
C HIS A 147 8.53 6.51 -5.92
N LEU A 148 9.79 6.66 -5.47
CA LEU A 148 10.10 7.15 -4.12
C LEU A 148 9.57 8.57 -3.86
N ALA A 149 9.64 9.45 -4.86
CA ALA A 149 9.06 10.78 -4.77
C ALA A 149 7.52 10.73 -4.78
N ALA A 150 6.92 9.79 -5.51
CA ALA A 150 5.49 9.53 -5.44
C ALA A 150 5.06 9.04 -4.03
N ARG A 151 5.73 8.02 -3.46
CA ARG A 151 5.52 7.56 -2.07
C ARG A 151 5.58 8.74 -1.10
N HIS A 152 6.62 9.57 -1.21
CA HIS A 152 6.81 10.73 -0.35
C HIS A 152 5.70 11.80 -0.53
N LEU A 153 5.27 12.08 -1.77
CA LEU A 153 4.17 13.02 -2.01
C LEU A 153 2.88 12.51 -1.37
N PHE A 154 2.53 11.25 -1.60
CA PHE A 154 1.31 10.63 -1.07
C PHE A 154 1.32 10.48 0.45
N ALA A 155 2.49 10.34 1.06
CA ALA A 155 2.66 10.44 2.51
C ALA A 155 2.46 11.89 3.04
N PHE A 156 2.82 12.90 2.25
CA PHE A 156 2.75 14.31 2.64
C PHE A 156 1.33 14.92 2.53
N ILE A 157 0.56 14.59 1.50
CA ILE A 157 -0.75 15.24 1.24
C ILE A 157 -1.87 14.79 2.21
N PRO A 158 -2.88 15.64 2.49
CA PRO A 158 -3.92 15.33 3.47
C PRO A 158 -4.96 14.30 3.00
N TYR A 159 -5.25 14.26 1.70
CA TYR A 159 -6.25 13.36 1.08
C TYR A 159 -5.62 12.53 -0.05
N PRO A 160 -4.77 11.54 0.29
CA PRO A 160 -4.09 10.72 -0.70
C PRO A 160 -5.03 9.83 -1.51
N GLU A 161 -6.13 9.36 -0.92
CA GLU A 161 -7.09 8.48 -1.61
C GLU A 161 -7.80 9.24 -2.74
N LEU A 162 -8.16 10.50 -2.47
CA LEU A 162 -8.79 11.38 -3.45
C LEU A 162 -7.83 11.73 -4.59
N GLU A 163 -6.56 11.95 -4.26
CA GLU A 163 -5.53 12.23 -5.25
C GLU A 163 -5.34 11.00 -6.16
N ALA A 164 -5.15 9.83 -5.58
CA ALA A 164 -4.99 8.58 -6.33
C ALA A 164 -6.19 8.30 -7.24
N LYS A 165 -7.41 8.51 -6.73
CA LYS A 165 -8.66 8.36 -7.51
C LYS A 165 -8.75 9.33 -8.70
N SER A 166 -8.04 10.45 -8.65
CA SER A 166 -7.99 11.45 -9.73
C SER A 166 -6.89 11.15 -10.77
N TRP A 167 -6.00 10.21 -10.50
CA TRP A 167 -4.95 9.82 -11.44
C TRP A 167 -5.50 8.89 -12.54
N PRO A 168 -4.99 8.99 -13.77
CA PRO A 168 -5.20 7.95 -14.77
C PRO A 168 -4.74 6.59 -14.24
N VAL A 169 -5.53 5.55 -14.47
CA VAL A 169 -5.22 4.19 -13.99
C VAL A 169 -3.88 3.71 -14.54
N GLU A 170 -3.55 4.04 -15.79
CA GLU A 170 -2.26 3.71 -16.42
C GLU A 170 -1.06 4.25 -15.64
N HIS A 171 -1.19 5.44 -15.02
CA HIS A 171 -0.12 6.02 -14.20
C HIS A 171 0.03 5.27 -12.86
N LEU A 172 -1.08 4.86 -12.25
CA LEU A 172 -1.06 4.03 -11.04
C LEU A 172 -0.46 2.65 -11.34
N VAL A 173 -0.78 2.04 -12.48
CA VAL A 173 -0.19 0.78 -12.92
C VAL A 173 1.31 0.93 -13.14
N THR A 174 1.74 1.98 -13.85
CA THR A 174 3.18 2.24 -14.09
C THR A 174 3.96 2.41 -12.78
N TRP A 175 3.39 3.15 -11.82
CA TRP A 175 3.96 3.25 -10.48
C TRP A 175 3.99 1.88 -9.79
N GLY A 176 2.88 1.13 -9.84
CA GLY A 176 2.77 -0.21 -9.26
C GLY A 176 3.78 -1.21 -9.79
N VAL A 177 4.14 -1.16 -11.08
CA VAL A 177 5.20 -2.01 -11.64
C VAL A 177 6.54 -1.75 -10.94
N ALA A 178 6.87 -0.49 -10.66
CA ALA A 178 8.08 -0.15 -9.93
C ALA A 178 8.03 -0.63 -8.46
N GLU A 179 6.86 -0.54 -7.82
CA GLU A 179 6.64 -1.03 -6.47
C GLU A 179 6.79 -2.56 -6.37
N VAL A 180 6.19 -3.31 -7.30
CA VAL A 180 6.34 -4.78 -7.43
C VAL A 180 7.81 -5.15 -7.59
N PHE A 181 8.55 -4.44 -8.43
CA PHE A 181 9.98 -4.70 -8.62
C PHE A 181 10.78 -4.51 -7.33
N VAL A 182 10.51 -3.45 -6.57
CA VAL A 182 11.16 -3.22 -5.27
C VAL A 182 10.86 -4.36 -4.32
N GLU A 183 9.60 -4.76 -4.20
CA GLU A 183 9.20 -5.86 -3.32
C GLU A 183 9.86 -7.19 -3.70
N GLN A 184 9.85 -7.53 -5.00
CA GLN A 184 10.49 -8.75 -5.51
C GLN A 184 11.99 -8.77 -5.27
N THR A 185 12.68 -7.66 -5.52
CA THR A 185 14.13 -7.58 -5.33
C THR A 185 14.52 -7.56 -3.85
N GLN A 186 13.76 -6.88 -2.99
CA GLN A 186 13.95 -6.92 -1.54
C GLN A 186 13.75 -8.33 -0.98
N PHE A 187 12.76 -9.07 -1.49
CA PHE A 187 12.56 -10.47 -1.11
C PHE A 187 13.78 -11.34 -1.44
N LEU A 188 14.38 -11.17 -2.62
CA LEU A 188 15.63 -11.86 -2.97
C LEU A 188 16.77 -11.52 -2.01
N VAL A 189 16.91 -10.24 -1.64
CA VAL A 189 17.93 -9.77 -0.69
C VAL A 189 17.73 -10.42 0.70
N ARG A 190 16.49 -10.53 1.18
CA ARG A 190 16.19 -11.18 2.46
C ARG A 190 16.59 -12.66 2.47
N ILE A 191 16.29 -13.40 1.41
CA ILE A 191 16.74 -14.80 1.28
C ILE A 191 18.27 -14.88 1.23
N MET A 192 18.93 -13.96 0.53
CA MET A 192 20.40 -13.93 0.48
C MET A 192 21.04 -13.70 1.85
N GLN A 193 20.40 -12.90 2.70
CA GLN A 193 20.88 -12.55 4.04
C GLN A 193 20.52 -13.61 5.09
N ASP A 194 19.52 -14.46 4.84
CA ASP A 194 19.13 -15.49 5.78
C ASP A 194 20.12 -16.65 5.84
N ALA A 195 20.89 -16.71 6.93
CA ALA A 195 21.86 -17.77 7.19
C ALA A 195 21.25 -19.17 7.36
N SER A 196 19.95 -19.28 7.60
CA SER A 196 19.24 -20.57 7.70
C SER A 196 18.98 -21.22 6.34
N GLN A 197 19.04 -20.45 5.25
CA GLN A 197 18.80 -20.94 3.90
C GLN A 197 20.03 -21.67 3.32
N PRO A 198 19.83 -22.75 2.53
CA PRO A 198 20.93 -23.45 1.90
C PRO A 198 21.77 -22.54 1.00
N GLN A 199 23.09 -22.76 0.99
CA GLN A 199 24.03 -21.95 0.19
C GLN A 199 23.62 -21.82 -1.28
N ALA A 200 23.16 -22.92 -1.90
CA ALA A 200 22.72 -22.94 -3.29
C ALA A 200 21.53 -22.00 -3.56
N VAL A 201 20.62 -21.85 -2.59
CA VAL A 201 19.45 -20.96 -2.70
C VAL A 201 19.90 -19.50 -2.61
N ARG A 202 20.79 -19.18 -1.66
CA ARG A 202 21.35 -17.83 -1.51
C ARG A 202 22.14 -17.39 -2.73
N GLU A 203 22.96 -18.28 -3.29
CA GLU A 203 23.70 -18.02 -4.53
C GLU A 203 22.77 -17.83 -5.73
N TYR A 204 21.69 -18.62 -5.82
CA TYR A 204 20.67 -18.45 -6.85
C TYR A 204 19.99 -17.07 -6.78
N CYS A 205 19.52 -16.68 -5.59
CA CYS A 205 18.93 -15.36 -5.37
C CYS A 205 19.94 -14.23 -5.64
N GLN A 206 21.21 -14.41 -5.28
CA GLN A 206 22.26 -13.43 -5.56
C GLN A 206 22.51 -13.26 -7.07
N GLN A 207 22.57 -14.35 -7.83
CA GLN A 207 22.72 -14.30 -9.28
C GLN A 207 21.51 -13.63 -9.94
N TRP A 208 20.31 -13.94 -9.46
CA TRP A 208 19.08 -13.33 -9.95
C TRP A 208 19.02 -11.83 -9.64
N TYR A 209 19.26 -11.43 -8.40
CA TYR A 209 19.30 -10.03 -7.98
C TYR A 209 20.30 -9.23 -8.83
N LYS A 210 21.55 -9.73 -8.95
CA LYS A 210 22.58 -9.11 -9.80
C LYS A 210 22.13 -8.95 -11.24
N ALA A 211 21.42 -9.92 -11.81
CA ALA A 211 20.90 -9.83 -13.18
C ALA A 211 19.81 -8.76 -13.33
N CYS A 212 19.07 -8.44 -12.28
CA CYS A 212 18.03 -7.42 -12.29
C CYS A 212 18.57 -6.01 -12.02
N THR A 213 19.71 -5.90 -11.33
CA THR A 213 20.30 -4.62 -10.88
C THR A 213 21.60 -4.28 -11.62
N VAL A 214 21.81 -4.83 -12.82
CA VAL A 214 22.98 -4.50 -13.65
C VAL A 214 22.94 -3.00 -13.99
N PRO A 215 24.07 -2.27 -13.87
CA PRO A 215 24.15 -0.88 -14.31
C PRO A 215 23.70 -0.73 -15.77
N ASP A 216 23.02 0.36 -16.08
CA ASP A 216 22.50 0.69 -17.43
C ASP A 216 21.46 -0.28 -18.01
N LEU A 217 21.00 -1.26 -17.22
CA LEU A 217 19.91 -2.13 -17.65
C LEU A 217 18.62 -1.32 -17.83
N ASN A 218 17.96 -1.52 -18.97
CA ASN A 218 16.65 -0.93 -19.21
C ASN A 218 15.66 -1.39 -18.13
N ARG A 219 14.90 -0.45 -17.53
CA ARG A 219 13.94 -0.73 -16.47
C ARG A 219 12.91 -1.79 -16.84
N THR A 220 12.38 -1.75 -18.06
CA THR A 220 11.42 -2.76 -18.53
C THR A 220 12.04 -4.15 -18.52
N THR A 221 13.30 -4.27 -18.94
CA THR A 221 14.04 -5.54 -18.89
C THR A 221 14.30 -5.97 -17.45
N ALA A 222 14.68 -5.05 -16.56
CA ALA A 222 14.85 -5.33 -15.13
C ALA A 222 13.56 -5.87 -14.50
N TYR A 223 12.42 -5.26 -14.81
CA TYR A 223 11.10 -5.69 -14.33
C TYR A 223 10.73 -7.08 -14.85
N MET A 224 10.91 -7.33 -16.16
CA MET A 224 10.67 -8.66 -16.73
C MET A 224 11.56 -9.74 -16.10
N LEU A 225 12.82 -9.43 -15.81
CA LEU A 225 13.74 -10.37 -15.16
C LEU A 225 13.35 -10.65 -13.71
N ALA A 226 12.88 -9.65 -12.96
CA ALA A 226 12.42 -9.81 -11.58
C ALA A 226 11.10 -10.60 -11.50
N GLN A 227 10.21 -10.44 -12.49
CA GLN A 227 8.94 -11.15 -12.55
C GLN A 227 9.03 -12.57 -13.12
N ALA A 228 10.19 -12.98 -13.63
CA ALA A 228 10.37 -14.21 -14.40
C ALA A 228 9.71 -15.46 -13.76
N PRO A 229 8.56 -15.95 -14.29
CA PRO A 229 7.76 -16.98 -13.61
C PRO A 229 8.51 -18.29 -13.40
N ALA A 230 9.35 -18.69 -14.37
CA ALA A 230 10.17 -19.89 -14.26
C ALA A 230 11.22 -19.80 -13.15
N ARG A 231 11.68 -18.59 -12.80
CA ARG A 231 12.62 -18.39 -11.68
C ARG A 231 11.90 -18.46 -10.34
N TRP A 232 10.71 -17.88 -10.25
CA TRP A 232 9.84 -18.01 -9.08
C TRP A 232 9.45 -19.47 -8.82
N ALA A 233 8.96 -20.18 -9.84
CA ALA A 233 8.61 -21.60 -9.74
C ALA A 233 9.80 -22.50 -9.34
N ARG A 234 11.02 -22.11 -9.69
CA ARG A 234 12.24 -22.82 -9.25
C ARG A 234 12.58 -22.51 -7.80
N LEU A 235 12.45 -21.25 -7.38
CA LEU A 235 12.70 -20.84 -6.00
C LEU A 235 11.72 -21.53 -5.04
N GLU A 236 10.45 -21.66 -5.43
CA GLU A 236 9.39 -22.38 -4.70
C GLU A 236 9.70 -23.87 -4.46
N GLN A 237 10.62 -24.48 -5.21
CA GLN A 237 11.05 -25.86 -4.94
C GLN A 237 11.98 -25.94 -3.72
N TRP A 238 12.58 -24.81 -3.32
CA TRP A 238 13.52 -24.73 -2.20
C TRP A 238 12.94 -24.01 -0.99
N THR A 239 12.05 -23.05 -1.21
CA THR A 239 11.39 -22.26 -0.17
C THR A 239 9.91 -22.62 -0.10
N SER A 240 9.31 -22.71 1.09
CA SER A 240 7.87 -22.97 1.21
C SER A 240 7.03 -21.95 0.42
N VAL A 241 5.94 -22.42 -0.20
CA VAL A 241 4.99 -21.67 -1.06
C VAL A 241 4.51 -20.34 -0.46
N ALA A 242 4.55 -20.20 0.87
CA ALA A 242 4.16 -18.99 1.57
C ALA A 242 4.98 -17.72 1.20
N GLY A 243 6.12 -17.83 0.49
CA GLY A 243 7.01 -16.70 0.21
C GLY A 243 6.97 -16.09 -1.19
N GLY A 244 6.12 -16.58 -2.10
CA GLY A 244 6.11 -16.06 -3.47
C GLY A 244 5.84 -14.54 -3.54
N ARG A 245 6.69 -13.78 -4.25
CA ARG A 245 6.38 -12.42 -4.73
C ARG A 245 6.05 -12.40 -6.22
N ALA A 246 5.75 -13.57 -6.78
CA ALA A 246 5.19 -13.71 -8.11
C ALA A 246 3.75 -13.20 -8.12
N ALA A 247 3.32 -12.67 -9.27
CA ALA A 247 1.92 -12.35 -9.47
C ALA A 247 1.07 -13.63 -9.38
N PRO A 248 0.00 -13.66 -8.58
CA PRO A 248 -0.94 -14.78 -8.55
C PRO A 248 -1.55 -15.03 -9.93
N ALA A 249 -1.75 -16.30 -10.30
CA ALA A 249 -2.26 -16.67 -11.62
C ALA A 249 -3.72 -16.27 -11.87
N ASP A 250 -4.48 -16.05 -10.79
CA ASP A 250 -5.89 -15.68 -10.79
C ASP A 250 -6.12 -14.16 -10.82
N LEU A 251 -5.05 -13.35 -10.64
CA LEU A 251 -5.13 -11.91 -10.60
C LEU A 251 -4.64 -11.29 -11.91
N GLN A 252 -5.30 -10.24 -12.39
CA GLN A 252 -4.82 -9.52 -13.58
C GLN A 252 -3.59 -8.67 -13.23
N ASP A 253 -2.65 -8.53 -14.16
CA ASP A 253 -1.42 -7.73 -13.98
C ASP A 253 -1.70 -6.31 -13.49
N GLN A 254 -2.76 -5.69 -14.01
CA GLN A 254 -3.20 -4.36 -13.60
C GLN A 254 -3.62 -4.33 -12.13
N GLU A 255 -4.40 -5.32 -11.69
CA GLU A 255 -4.88 -5.41 -10.31
C GLU A 255 -3.70 -5.66 -9.36
N TRP A 256 -2.78 -6.55 -9.75
CA TRP A 256 -1.54 -6.80 -9.02
C TRP A 256 -0.73 -5.50 -8.82
N CYS A 257 -0.52 -4.72 -9.88
CA CYS A 257 0.20 -3.45 -9.78
C CYS A 257 -0.52 -2.45 -8.86
N ILE A 258 -1.85 -2.33 -8.98
CA ILE A 258 -2.62 -1.40 -8.14
C ILE A 258 -2.54 -1.78 -6.66
N LEU A 259 -2.57 -3.07 -6.32
CA LEU A 259 -2.45 -3.54 -4.94
C LEU A 259 -1.16 -3.04 -4.27
N HIS A 260 -0.06 -2.91 -5.02
CA HIS A 260 1.24 -2.45 -4.54
C HIS A 260 1.30 -0.91 -4.35
N VAL A 261 0.31 -0.17 -4.86
CA VAL A 261 0.20 1.30 -4.71
C VAL A 261 -0.73 1.70 -3.55
N LEU A 262 -1.62 0.81 -3.12
CA LEU A 262 -2.49 1.01 -1.95
C LEU A 262 -1.77 1.41 -0.64
N PRO A 263 -0.55 0.93 -0.30
CA PRO A 263 0.11 1.30 0.96
C PRO A 263 0.31 2.81 1.09
N TYR A 264 0.60 3.44 -0.03
CA TYR A 264 1.01 4.82 -0.10
C TYR A 264 -0.19 5.74 -0.30
N THR A 265 -1.22 5.26 -0.99
CA THR A 265 -2.39 6.05 -1.38
C THR A 265 -3.51 6.03 -0.34
N VAL A 266 -3.48 5.11 0.64
CA VAL A 266 -4.49 5.02 1.71
C VAL A 266 -3.92 5.55 3.02
N ALA A 267 -4.46 6.66 3.53
CA ALA A 267 -3.93 7.31 4.74
C ALA A 267 -4.09 6.43 5.99
N GLY A 268 -5.13 5.61 6.04
CA GLY A 268 -5.40 4.66 7.11
C GLY A 268 -4.84 3.26 6.85
N TRP A 269 -3.90 3.10 5.91
CA TRP A 269 -3.41 1.79 5.50
C TRP A 269 -2.95 0.96 6.70
N THR A 270 -2.16 1.52 7.61
CA THR A 270 -1.64 0.87 8.82
C THR A 270 -2.72 0.32 9.77
N ALA A 271 -3.96 0.79 9.68
CA ALA A 271 -5.08 0.27 10.46
C ALA A 271 -5.78 -0.94 9.79
N THR A 272 -5.41 -1.28 8.56
CA THR A 272 -5.98 -2.43 7.82
C THR A 272 -5.30 -3.73 8.24
N PRO A 273 -6.02 -4.87 8.22
CA PRO A 273 -5.40 -6.18 8.46
C PRO A 273 -4.21 -6.46 7.53
N MET A 274 -4.30 -6.02 6.26
CA MET A 274 -3.23 -6.19 5.28
C MET A 274 -1.95 -5.44 5.64
N ALA A 275 -2.03 -4.31 6.33
CA ALA A 275 -0.86 -3.55 6.77
C ALA A 275 -0.28 -4.02 8.09
N ARG A 276 -1.10 -4.70 8.90
CA ARG A 276 -0.73 -5.28 10.19
C ARG A 276 -0.14 -6.69 10.06
N ALA A 277 0.02 -7.16 8.83
CA ALA A 277 0.87 -8.30 8.49
C ALA A 277 2.21 -8.22 9.25
N PRO A 278 2.72 -9.33 9.81
CA PRO A 278 4.13 -9.45 10.16
C PRO A 278 4.98 -8.79 9.06
N ARG A 279 5.94 -7.99 9.51
CA ARG A 279 6.43 -6.75 8.89
C ARG A 279 7.05 -6.94 7.50
N GLY A 280 6.30 -7.02 6.42
CA GLY A 280 6.96 -7.23 5.12
C GLY A 280 6.10 -6.92 3.91
N ALA A 281 4.84 -6.60 4.17
CA ALA A 281 4.09 -5.70 3.33
C ALA A 281 4.04 -4.35 4.07
N ARG A 282 4.98 -3.46 3.72
CA ARG A 282 4.79 -1.99 3.78
C ARG A 282 5.21 -1.33 5.09
N ALA A 283 6.51 -1.04 5.21
CA ALA A 283 6.95 0.15 5.94
C ALA A 283 6.52 1.41 5.14
N VAL A 284 5.76 2.28 5.78
CA VAL A 284 5.69 3.72 5.44
C VAL A 284 6.45 4.46 6.52
#